data_AF-F6D5A5-F1
#
_entry.id   AF-F6D5A5-F1
#
_cell.length_a   1.000
_cell.length_b   1.000
_cell.length_c   1.000
_cell.angle_alpha   90.00
_cell.angle_beta   90.00
_cell.angle_gamma   90.00
#
_symmetry.space_group_name_H-M   'P 1'
#
loop_
_entity.id
_entity.type
_entity.pdbx_description
1 polymer ?
#
loop_
_entity_poly.entity_id
_entity_poly.type
_entity_poly.pdbx_seq_one_letter_code
_entity_poly.pdbx_strand_id
1 'polypeptide(L)'
;MKSVRSKKKLILVTILAVIFVMTVAFIYYVSDYYHADNRALAVLKSTESYNVSDTPDYITFTPSSNGSTTGIIIYPGAKIQAEAYSVIASKLAQKGYTTVIVKMPFNLAFLGVDKADGVIAKHGEIDKWVIAGHSLGGVFASEYALKHEDKISGVIYLGAYPSTNASNATFKALSIRGSLDGLTTDKSISENLGKFPANTTFVTIAGGNHYNFGDYGVQAGDNSSTITRKEQQDKTVSYIVGFVEGL
;
A
#
# COMPACT_ATOMS: atom_id res chain seq x y z
N MET A 1 12.58 1.61 -58.74
CA MET A 1 12.63 0.97 -57.40
C MET A 1 13.39 1.74 -56.29
N LYS A 2 13.82 3.01 -56.46
CA LYS A 2 14.57 3.75 -55.42
C LYS A 2 13.73 4.48 -54.35
N SER A 3 12.44 4.80 -54.60
CA SER A 3 11.62 5.59 -53.66
C SER A 3 11.06 4.79 -52.46
N VAL A 4 10.85 3.48 -52.61
CA VAL A 4 10.28 2.62 -51.55
C VAL A 4 11.27 2.40 -50.38
N ARG A 5 12.58 2.37 -50.64
CA ARG A 5 13.62 2.22 -49.60
C ARG A 5 13.78 3.48 -48.74
N SER A 6 13.64 4.67 -49.35
CA SER A 6 13.67 5.97 -48.65
C SER A 6 12.46 6.14 -47.72
N LYS A 7 11.26 5.80 -48.19
CA LYS A 7 10.05 5.82 -47.36
C LYS A 7 10.12 4.86 -46.19
N LYS A 8 10.63 3.63 -46.37
CA LYS A 8 10.84 2.67 -45.26
C LYS A 8 11.86 3.16 -44.23
N LYS A 9 12.95 3.80 -44.66
CA LYS A 9 13.95 4.40 -43.75
C LYS A 9 13.36 5.59 -42.99
N LEU A 10 12.59 6.45 -43.65
CA LEU A 10 11.90 7.57 -43.01
C LEU A 10 10.87 7.06 -41.98
N ILE A 11 10.05 6.08 -42.35
CA ILE A 11 9.08 5.44 -41.44
C ILE A 11 9.81 4.84 -40.22
N LEU A 12 10.92 4.13 -40.43
CA LEU A 12 11.70 3.57 -39.32
C LEU A 12 12.27 4.67 -38.40
N VAL A 13 12.82 5.74 -38.96
CA VAL A 13 13.34 6.87 -38.18
C VAL A 13 12.22 7.57 -37.41
N THR A 14 11.05 7.75 -38.03
CA THR A 14 9.88 8.32 -37.36
C THR A 14 9.39 7.41 -36.22
N ILE A 15 9.32 6.10 -36.44
CA ILE A 15 8.94 5.14 -35.38
C ILE A 15 9.94 5.19 -34.23
N LEU A 16 11.24 5.19 -34.51
CA LEU A 16 12.28 5.28 -33.47
C LEU A 16 12.22 6.61 -32.71
N ALA A 17 11.98 7.72 -33.40
CA ALA A 17 11.79 9.02 -32.76
C ALA A 17 10.56 9.05 -31.85
N VAL A 18 9.43 8.48 -32.30
CA VAL A 18 8.21 8.37 -31.50
C VAL A 18 8.43 7.48 -30.28
N ILE A 19 9.07 6.31 -30.44
CA ILE A 19 9.43 5.43 -29.33
C ILE A 19 10.35 6.16 -28.34
N PHE A 20 11.36 6.89 -28.82
CA PHE A 20 12.25 7.66 -27.96
C PHE A 20 11.48 8.71 -27.14
N VAL A 21 10.60 9.48 -27.78
CA VAL A 21 9.75 10.48 -27.10
C VAL A 21 8.84 9.81 -26.06
N MET A 22 8.18 8.70 -26.41
CA MET A 22 7.34 7.95 -25.48
C MET A 22 8.14 7.40 -24.28
N THR A 23 9.34 6.89 -24.51
CA THR A 23 10.22 6.38 -23.45
C THR A 23 10.66 7.50 -22.51
N VAL A 24 11.08 8.65 -23.04
CA VAL A 24 11.46 9.81 -22.21
C VAL A 24 10.25 10.32 -21.40
N ALA A 25 9.08 10.43 -22.03
CA ALA A 25 7.85 10.84 -21.35
C ALA A 25 7.44 9.83 -20.24
N PHE A 26 7.57 8.54 -20.52
CA PHE A 26 7.29 7.48 -19.55
C PHE A 26 8.27 7.55 -18.36
N ILE A 27 9.58 7.67 -18.62
CA ILE A 27 10.61 7.80 -17.58
C ILE A 27 10.29 9.01 -16.70
N TYR A 28 10.02 10.17 -17.31
CA TYR A 28 9.66 11.37 -16.57
C TYR A 28 8.43 11.16 -15.67
N TYR A 29 7.38 10.54 -16.21
CA TYR A 29 6.14 10.26 -15.46
C TYR A 29 6.35 9.33 -14.27
N VAL A 30 7.14 8.26 -14.43
CA VAL A 30 7.41 7.28 -13.35
C VAL A 30 8.46 7.76 -12.35
N SER A 31 9.31 8.73 -12.73
CA SER A 31 10.29 9.35 -11.83
C SER A 31 9.69 10.46 -10.96
N ASP A 32 8.56 11.06 -11.37
CA ASP A 32 7.78 11.93 -10.50
C ASP A 32 6.96 11.09 -9.52
N TYR A 33 7.23 11.15 -8.21
CA TYR A 33 6.50 10.44 -7.17
C TYR A 33 6.76 11.04 -5.78
N TYR A 34 5.92 10.70 -4.80
CA TYR A 34 6.08 11.09 -3.41
C TYR A 34 7.17 10.26 -2.72
N HIS A 35 8.24 10.93 -2.32
CA HIS A 35 9.39 10.30 -1.67
C HIS A 35 9.15 10.16 -0.16
N ALA A 36 9.70 9.11 0.43
CA ALA A 36 9.68 8.94 1.87
C ALA A 36 10.48 10.05 2.57
N ASP A 37 9.94 10.59 3.66
CA ASP A 37 10.62 11.60 4.47
C ASP A 37 11.60 10.97 5.49
N ASN A 38 12.36 11.82 6.18
CA ASN A 38 13.39 11.38 7.12
C ASN A 38 12.84 10.55 8.31
N ARG A 39 11.57 10.70 8.70
CA ARG A 39 10.96 9.88 9.78
C ARG A 39 10.78 8.44 9.31
N ALA A 40 10.34 8.24 8.06
CA ALA A 40 10.24 6.93 7.46
C ALA A 40 11.62 6.27 7.31
N LEU A 41 12.61 7.03 6.81
CA LEU A 41 13.96 6.49 6.61
C LEU A 41 14.69 6.18 7.91
N ALA A 42 14.42 6.93 8.99
CA ALA A 42 15.08 6.75 10.28
C ALA A 42 14.80 5.39 10.93
N VAL A 43 13.66 4.76 10.63
CA VAL A 43 13.25 3.48 11.23
C VAL A 43 13.66 2.26 10.39
N LEU A 44 14.29 2.44 9.23
CA LEU A 44 14.81 1.37 8.35
C LEU A 44 16.10 0.71 8.89
N LYS A 45 16.31 0.76 10.20
CA LYS A 45 17.45 0.14 10.87
C LYS A 45 16.93 -0.83 11.91
N SER A 46 17.55 -2.00 12.01
CA SER A 46 17.28 -2.95 13.08
C SER A 46 17.52 -2.30 14.46
N THR A 47 16.70 -2.69 15.41
CA THR A 47 16.73 -2.23 16.81
C THR A 47 16.69 -3.45 17.73
N GLU A 48 16.72 -3.23 19.04
CA GLU A 48 16.50 -4.32 20.01
C GLU A 48 15.11 -4.96 19.87
N SER A 49 14.10 -4.21 19.42
CA SER A 49 12.72 -4.68 19.33
C SER A 49 12.36 -5.37 18.01
N TYR A 50 13.05 -5.05 16.91
CA TYR A 50 12.78 -5.64 15.59
C TYR A 50 14.00 -5.59 14.67
N ASN A 51 14.06 -6.52 13.71
CA ASN A 51 15.02 -6.55 12.63
C ASN A 51 14.42 -6.01 11.33
N VAL A 52 15.22 -5.32 10.52
CA VAL A 52 14.83 -4.82 9.20
C VAL A 52 15.62 -5.55 8.11
N SER A 53 14.91 -6.07 7.11
CA SER A 53 15.49 -6.55 5.85
C SER A 53 14.94 -5.70 4.71
N ASP A 54 15.80 -4.97 4.02
CA ASP A 54 15.44 -4.14 2.87
C ASP A 54 16.01 -4.78 1.59
N THR A 55 15.12 -5.20 0.71
CA THR A 55 15.43 -5.86 -0.57
C THR A 55 14.84 -5.08 -1.74
N PRO A 56 15.20 -5.36 -2.99
CA PRO A 56 14.60 -4.71 -4.15
C PRO A 56 13.08 -4.83 -4.24
N ASP A 57 12.50 -5.89 -3.65
CA ASP A 57 11.07 -6.18 -3.75
C ASP A 57 10.28 -5.87 -2.47
N TYR A 58 10.92 -5.93 -1.30
CA TYR A 58 10.23 -5.88 0.00
C TYR A 58 11.06 -5.17 1.06
N ILE A 59 10.38 -4.50 1.99
CA ILE A 59 10.94 -4.05 3.27
C ILE A 59 10.24 -4.83 4.37
N THR A 60 10.98 -5.70 5.05
CA THR A 60 10.44 -6.59 6.09
C THR A 60 10.89 -6.11 7.46
N PHE A 61 9.93 -5.91 8.36
CA PHE A 61 10.13 -5.65 9.78
C PHE A 61 9.72 -6.91 10.57
N THR A 62 10.69 -7.58 11.17
CA THR A 62 10.48 -8.83 11.93
C THR A 62 10.70 -8.56 13.42
N PRO A 63 9.73 -8.87 14.30
CA PRO A 63 9.93 -8.76 15.76
C PRO A 63 11.14 -9.56 16.23
N SER A 64 11.93 -9.01 17.15
CA SER A 64 13.12 -9.69 17.68
C SER A 64 12.78 -10.83 18.67
N SER A 65 11.59 -10.80 19.26
CA SER A 65 11.09 -11.82 20.18
C SER A 65 9.56 -11.87 20.17
N ASN A 66 8.97 -13.01 20.58
CA ASN A 66 7.52 -13.20 20.71
C ASN A 66 6.73 -12.84 19.44
N GLY A 67 7.25 -13.23 18.27
CA GLY A 67 6.57 -13.03 16.99
C GLY A 67 5.23 -13.77 16.95
N SER A 68 4.19 -13.06 16.55
CA SER A 68 2.88 -13.63 16.23
C SER A 68 2.98 -14.51 14.98
N THR A 69 2.17 -15.56 14.90
CA THR A 69 1.97 -16.32 13.67
C THR A 69 1.00 -15.63 12.70
N THR A 70 0.57 -14.39 13.01
CA THR A 70 -0.12 -13.52 12.07
C THR A 70 0.83 -12.46 11.51
N GLY A 71 0.90 -12.38 10.18
CA GLY A 71 1.72 -11.41 9.46
C GLY A 71 0.87 -10.35 8.76
N ILE A 72 1.48 -9.20 8.49
CA ILE A 72 0.82 -8.06 7.85
C ILE A 72 1.59 -7.67 6.59
N ILE A 73 0.91 -7.63 5.45
CA ILE A 73 1.45 -7.13 4.17
C ILE A 73 0.91 -5.72 3.95
N ILE A 74 1.75 -4.77 3.53
CA ILE A 74 1.35 -3.39 3.23
C ILE A 74 1.58 -3.08 1.76
N TYR A 75 0.51 -2.69 1.07
CA TYR A 75 0.53 -2.20 -0.31
C TYR A 75 0.54 -0.65 -0.30
N PRO A 76 1.62 -0.01 -0.80
CA PRO A 76 1.71 1.43 -0.95
C PRO A 76 0.62 2.02 -1.86
N GLY A 77 0.23 3.26 -1.58
CA GLY A 77 -0.59 4.07 -2.50
C GLY A 77 0.14 4.45 -3.79
N ALA A 78 -0.63 4.93 -4.76
CA ALA A 78 -0.12 5.26 -6.10
C ALA A 78 0.94 6.35 -6.04
N LYS A 79 2.06 6.13 -6.73
CA LYS A 79 3.19 7.06 -6.79
C LYS A 79 3.72 7.46 -5.41
N ILE A 80 3.65 6.56 -4.42
CA ILE A 80 4.25 6.75 -3.10
C ILE A 80 5.34 5.71 -2.91
N GLN A 81 6.52 6.17 -2.50
CA GLN A 81 7.66 5.32 -2.20
C GLN A 81 7.34 4.37 -1.03
N ALA A 82 7.71 3.09 -1.15
CA ALA A 82 7.36 2.07 -0.17
C ALA A 82 7.86 2.39 1.25
N GLU A 83 9.05 2.97 1.36
CA GLU A 83 9.67 3.38 2.62
C GLU A 83 8.78 4.33 3.44
N ALA A 84 7.84 5.05 2.81
CA ALA A 84 6.94 5.97 3.50
C ALA A 84 6.01 5.29 4.53
N TYR A 85 5.82 3.96 4.47
CA TYR A 85 5.00 3.21 5.43
C TYR A 85 5.81 2.60 6.58
N SER A 86 7.13 2.83 6.60
CA SER A 86 8.07 2.22 7.56
C SER A 86 7.75 2.54 9.02
N VAL A 87 7.21 3.73 9.32
CA VAL A 87 6.84 4.09 10.71
C VAL A 87 5.68 3.24 11.22
N ILE A 88 4.66 2.97 10.40
CA ILE A 88 3.56 2.07 10.78
C ILE A 88 4.09 0.63 10.90
N ALA A 89 4.87 0.17 9.91
CA ALA A 89 5.42 -1.19 9.91
C ALA A 89 6.31 -1.48 11.11
N SER A 90 7.22 -0.55 11.47
CA SER A 90 8.08 -0.68 12.65
C SER A 90 7.29 -0.73 13.96
N LYS A 91 6.22 0.06 14.09
CA LYS A 91 5.35 0.02 15.27
C LYS A 91 4.57 -1.30 15.36
N LEU A 92 4.14 -1.86 14.24
CA LEU A 92 3.48 -3.18 14.21
C LEU A 92 4.47 -4.30 14.57
N ALA A 93 5.71 -4.23 14.10
CA ALA A 93 6.75 -5.17 14.49
C ALA A 93 7.11 -5.07 15.99
N GLN A 94 7.15 -3.86 16.56
CA GLN A 94 7.27 -3.68 18.02
C GLN A 94 6.11 -4.29 18.81
N LYS A 95 4.96 -4.47 18.17
CA LYS A 95 3.77 -5.15 18.73
C LYS A 95 3.74 -6.65 18.45
N GLY A 96 4.80 -7.22 17.87
CA GLY A 96 4.93 -8.65 17.65
C GLY A 96 4.48 -9.14 16.28
N TYR A 97 4.16 -8.25 15.33
CA TYR A 97 3.68 -8.66 14.00
C TYR A 97 4.76 -8.49 12.93
N THR A 98 5.16 -9.58 12.27
CA THR A 98 5.99 -9.51 11.06
C THR A 98 5.24 -8.69 10.01
N THR A 99 5.81 -7.54 9.64
CA THR A 99 5.16 -6.59 8.73
C THR A 99 6.03 -6.36 7.50
N VAL A 100 5.46 -6.58 6.32
CA VAL A 100 6.17 -6.54 5.04
C VAL A 100 5.56 -5.47 4.14
N ILE A 101 6.35 -4.46 3.79
CA ILE A 101 5.95 -3.44 2.82
C ILE A 101 6.41 -3.90 1.43
N VAL A 102 5.48 -3.96 0.48
CA VAL A 102 5.78 -4.37 -0.90
C VAL A 102 6.25 -3.20 -1.75
N LYS A 103 7.43 -3.32 -2.37
CA LYS A 103 7.94 -2.35 -3.35
C LYS A 103 7.28 -2.59 -4.70
N MET A 104 6.34 -1.71 -5.04
CA MET A 104 5.58 -1.77 -6.28
C MET A 104 6.43 -1.30 -7.47
N PRO A 105 6.39 -1.99 -8.63
CA PRO A 105 7.08 -1.51 -9.83
C PRO A 105 6.64 -0.09 -10.17
N PHE A 106 7.60 0.83 -10.33
CA PHE A 106 7.36 2.25 -10.60
C PHE A 106 6.44 2.96 -9.57
N ASN A 107 6.35 2.44 -8.34
CA ASN A 107 5.40 2.90 -7.31
C ASN A 107 3.92 2.80 -7.75
N LEU A 108 3.58 1.84 -8.62
CA LEU A 108 2.23 1.62 -9.12
C LEU A 108 1.72 0.24 -8.69
N ALA A 109 0.78 0.22 -7.75
CA ALA A 109 0.28 -0.99 -7.11
C ALA A 109 -0.30 -2.03 -8.10
N PHE A 110 -0.93 -1.58 -9.19
CA PHE A 110 -1.49 -2.47 -10.21
C PHE A 110 -0.44 -3.30 -10.97
N LEU A 111 0.84 -2.91 -10.95
CA LEU A 111 1.92 -3.68 -11.57
C LEU A 111 2.50 -4.74 -10.63
N GLY A 112 2.13 -4.71 -9.35
CA GLY A 112 2.66 -5.60 -8.31
C GLY A 112 1.58 -6.33 -7.52
N VAL A 113 0.37 -6.47 -8.07
CA VAL A 113 -0.78 -7.04 -7.35
C VAL A 113 -0.47 -8.42 -6.75
N ASP A 114 0.24 -9.27 -7.48
CA ASP A 114 0.54 -10.65 -7.05
C ASP A 114 1.84 -10.78 -6.25
N LYS A 115 2.55 -9.67 -5.96
CA LYS A 115 3.81 -9.74 -5.18
C LYS A 115 3.62 -10.27 -3.76
N ALA A 116 2.41 -10.20 -3.20
CA ALA A 116 2.10 -10.83 -1.92
C ALA A 116 2.34 -12.36 -1.92
N ASP A 117 2.25 -13.05 -3.06
CA ASP A 117 2.59 -14.49 -3.14
C ASP A 117 4.06 -14.73 -2.75
N GLY A 118 4.96 -13.86 -3.20
CA GLY A 118 6.38 -13.94 -2.88
C GLY A 118 6.68 -13.62 -1.41
N VAL A 119 5.84 -12.81 -0.76
CA VAL A 119 5.93 -12.57 0.69
C VAL A 119 5.51 -13.83 1.44
N ILE A 120 4.30 -14.34 1.17
CA ILE A 120 3.73 -15.51 1.85
C ILE A 120 4.66 -16.72 1.72
N ALA A 121 5.20 -16.96 0.52
CA ALA A 121 6.09 -18.10 0.27
C ALA A 121 7.45 -18.01 1.02
N LYS A 122 7.94 -16.81 1.34
CA LYS A 122 9.22 -16.60 2.04
C LYS A 122 9.08 -16.65 3.57
N HIS A 123 7.86 -16.62 4.08
CA HIS A 123 7.53 -16.49 5.50
C HIS A 123 6.67 -17.66 5.96
N GLY A 124 7.23 -18.88 5.86
CA GLY A 124 6.53 -20.13 6.22
C GLY A 124 6.23 -20.28 7.72
N GLU A 125 6.79 -19.40 8.55
CA GLU A 125 6.50 -19.27 9.98
C GLU A 125 5.20 -18.51 10.29
N ILE A 126 4.54 -17.90 9.29
CA ILE A 126 3.30 -17.16 9.44
C ILE A 126 2.11 -18.00 8.96
N ASP A 127 1.17 -18.26 9.87
CA ASP A 127 -0.04 -19.06 9.62
C ASP A 127 -1.17 -18.24 8.97
N LYS A 128 -1.31 -16.98 9.39
CA LYS A 128 -2.41 -16.09 8.97
C LYS A 128 -1.85 -14.82 8.36
N TRP A 129 -2.39 -14.40 7.22
CA TRP A 129 -2.01 -13.14 6.58
C TRP A 129 -3.15 -12.14 6.57
N VAL A 130 -2.80 -10.91 6.94
CA VAL A 130 -3.62 -9.72 6.74
C VAL A 130 -2.94 -8.83 5.71
N ILE A 131 -3.70 -8.37 4.73
CA ILE A 131 -3.18 -7.43 3.72
C ILE A 131 -3.81 -6.05 3.92
N ALA A 132 -2.97 -5.07 4.18
CA ALA A 132 -3.33 -3.67 4.26
C ALA A 132 -2.95 -2.96 2.96
N GLY A 133 -3.68 -1.91 2.60
CA GLY A 133 -3.25 -1.03 1.53
C GLY A 133 -3.78 0.38 1.70
N HIS A 134 -2.96 1.34 1.28
CA HIS A 134 -3.30 2.76 1.32
C HIS A 134 -3.80 3.25 -0.02
N SER A 135 -4.92 3.97 -0.05
CA SER A 135 -5.46 4.56 -1.28
C SER A 135 -5.58 3.52 -2.41
N LEU A 136 -4.97 3.75 -3.58
CA LEU A 136 -4.91 2.77 -4.66
C LEU A 136 -4.28 1.42 -4.25
N GLY A 137 -3.32 1.42 -3.32
CA GLY A 137 -2.77 0.18 -2.75
C GLY A 137 -3.83 -0.64 -2.02
N GLY A 138 -4.80 0.00 -1.36
CA GLY A 138 -5.93 -0.66 -0.70
C GLY A 138 -6.90 -1.31 -1.69
N VAL A 139 -7.08 -0.70 -2.86
CA VAL A 139 -7.86 -1.28 -3.96
C VAL A 139 -7.23 -2.60 -4.40
N PHE A 140 -5.93 -2.61 -4.71
CA PHE A 140 -5.25 -3.82 -5.19
C PHE A 140 -4.95 -4.85 -4.10
N ALA A 141 -4.80 -4.43 -2.84
CA ALA A 141 -4.76 -5.34 -1.71
C ALA A 141 -6.08 -6.14 -1.60
N SER A 142 -7.22 -5.47 -1.77
CA SER A 142 -8.53 -6.13 -1.80
C SER A 142 -8.70 -7.05 -3.00
N GLU A 143 -8.29 -6.62 -4.20
CA GLU A 143 -8.33 -7.47 -5.39
C GLU A 143 -7.45 -8.71 -5.26
N TYR A 144 -6.26 -8.59 -4.65
CA TYR A 144 -5.41 -9.74 -4.35
C TYR A 144 -6.09 -10.69 -3.36
N ALA A 145 -6.65 -10.15 -2.26
CA ALA A 145 -7.34 -10.95 -1.25
C ALA A 145 -8.54 -11.72 -1.81
N LEU A 146 -9.35 -11.12 -2.68
CA LEU A 146 -10.49 -11.78 -3.33
C LEU A 146 -10.08 -12.97 -4.20
N LYS A 147 -8.86 -12.98 -4.74
CA LYS A 147 -8.33 -14.11 -5.52
C LYS A 147 -7.65 -15.17 -4.66
N HIS A 148 -7.42 -14.88 -3.38
CA HIS A 148 -6.61 -15.67 -2.46
C HIS A 148 -7.27 -15.74 -1.07
N GLU A 149 -8.58 -15.94 -1.04
CA GLU A 149 -9.35 -16.01 0.21
C GLU A 149 -8.91 -17.18 1.12
N ASP A 150 -8.25 -18.20 0.54
CA ASP A 150 -7.62 -19.31 1.26
C ASP A 150 -6.33 -18.90 2.01
N LYS A 151 -5.69 -17.81 1.58
CA LYS A 151 -4.42 -17.33 2.16
C LYS A 151 -4.59 -16.07 3.01
N ILE A 152 -5.58 -15.24 2.70
CA ILE A 152 -5.78 -13.94 3.34
C ILE A 152 -6.96 -13.99 4.31
N SER A 153 -6.66 -13.83 5.60
CA SER A 153 -7.67 -13.84 6.67
C SER A 153 -8.33 -12.47 6.89
N GLY A 154 -7.69 -11.38 6.44
CA GLY A 154 -8.25 -10.04 6.58
C GLY A 154 -7.68 -8.99 5.63
N VAL A 155 -8.48 -7.95 5.36
CA VAL A 155 -8.08 -6.79 4.54
C VAL A 155 -8.24 -5.48 5.34
N ILE A 156 -7.21 -4.63 5.29
CA ILE A 156 -7.22 -3.31 5.93
C ILE A 156 -7.15 -2.21 4.86
N TYR A 157 -8.22 -1.42 4.76
CA TYR A 157 -8.30 -0.28 3.85
C TYR A 157 -7.89 1.00 4.58
N LEU A 158 -6.72 1.55 4.23
CA LEU A 158 -6.27 2.85 4.76
C LEU A 158 -6.62 3.94 3.74
N GLY A 159 -7.64 4.76 4.03
CA GLY A 159 -8.14 5.76 3.07
C GLY A 159 -8.50 5.12 1.72
N ALA A 160 -9.15 3.96 1.73
CA ALA A 160 -9.46 3.19 0.52
C ALA A 160 -10.81 2.47 0.64
N TYR A 161 -11.27 1.92 -0.48
CA TYR A 161 -12.47 1.08 -0.58
C TYR A 161 -12.26 0.06 -1.71
N PRO A 162 -12.97 -1.08 -1.69
CA PRO A 162 -12.85 -2.07 -2.76
C PRO A 162 -13.46 -1.55 -4.07
N SER A 163 -12.72 -1.70 -5.17
CA SER A 163 -13.20 -1.42 -6.54
C SER A 163 -14.19 -2.50 -6.99
N THR A 164 -13.78 -3.76 -6.80
CA THR A 164 -14.50 -5.00 -7.08
C THR A 164 -15.42 -5.33 -5.92
N ASN A 165 -16.57 -5.94 -6.19
CA ASN A 165 -17.50 -6.31 -5.14
C ASN A 165 -16.91 -7.42 -4.24
N ALA A 166 -16.62 -7.08 -2.99
CA ALA A 166 -16.11 -7.99 -1.95
C ALA A 166 -17.17 -8.36 -0.91
N SER A 167 -18.47 -8.07 -1.16
CA SER A 167 -19.54 -8.28 -0.18
C SER A 167 -19.69 -9.72 0.32
N ASN A 168 -19.36 -10.67 -0.54
CA ASN A 168 -19.44 -12.11 -0.26
C ASN A 168 -18.08 -12.72 0.15
N ALA A 169 -17.05 -11.90 0.31
CA ALA A 169 -15.74 -12.39 0.72
C ALA A 169 -15.79 -13.00 2.13
N THR A 170 -15.01 -14.06 2.33
CA THR A 170 -14.92 -14.78 3.60
C THR A 170 -13.99 -14.10 4.61
N PHE A 171 -13.04 -13.29 4.15
CA PHE A 171 -12.12 -12.54 5.02
C PHE A 171 -12.82 -11.40 5.77
N LYS A 172 -12.33 -11.09 6.97
CA LYS A 172 -12.79 -9.89 7.71
C LYS A 172 -12.16 -8.63 7.14
N ALA A 173 -12.76 -7.46 7.40
CA ALA A 173 -12.19 -6.21 6.92
C ALA A 173 -12.22 -5.09 7.96
N LEU A 174 -11.24 -4.20 7.86
CA LEU A 174 -11.15 -2.96 8.61
C LEU A 174 -10.98 -1.80 7.62
N SER A 175 -11.88 -0.82 7.64
CA SER A 175 -11.75 0.42 6.88
C SER A 175 -11.39 1.55 7.84
N ILE A 176 -10.26 2.21 7.63
CA ILE A 176 -9.81 3.36 8.41
C ILE A 176 -9.69 4.55 7.47
N ARG A 177 -10.41 5.65 7.76
CA ARG A 177 -10.25 6.93 7.06
C ARG A 177 -10.02 8.08 8.02
N GLY A 178 -9.40 9.16 7.54
CA GLY A 178 -9.38 10.44 8.24
C GLY A 178 -10.70 11.19 8.05
N SER A 179 -11.20 11.90 9.07
CA SER A 179 -12.44 12.70 8.91
C SER A 179 -12.27 13.85 7.91
N LEU A 180 -11.05 14.33 7.72
CA LEU A 180 -10.68 15.39 6.78
C LEU A 180 -10.04 14.84 5.50
N ASP A 181 -10.07 13.52 5.28
CA ASP A 181 -9.58 12.92 4.03
C ASP A 181 -10.40 13.46 2.83
N GLY A 182 -9.72 14.21 1.98
CA GLY A 182 -10.27 14.86 0.79
C GLY A 182 -10.26 14.00 -0.47
N LEU A 183 -9.56 12.86 -0.45
CA LEU A 183 -9.41 11.97 -1.59
C LEU A 183 -10.34 10.76 -1.48
N THR A 184 -10.40 10.12 -0.31
CA THR A 184 -11.35 9.06 0.02
C THR A 184 -12.38 9.60 0.99
N THR A 185 -13.34 10.36 0.46
CA THR A 185 -14.34 11.09 1.26
C THR A 185 -15.37 10.16 1.92
N ASP A 186 -16.13 10.70 2.88
CA ASP A 186 -17.28 10.01 3.49
C ASP A 186 -18.32 9.57 2.44
N LYS A 187 -18.54 10.42 1.43
CA LYS A 187 -19.38 10.10 0.27
C LYS A 187 -18.82 8.92 -0.52
N SER A 188 -17.50 8.90 -0.79
CA SER A 188 -16.85 7.80 -1.50
C SER A 188 -17.00 6.46 -0.78
N ILE A 189 -16.89 6.46 0.56
CA ILE A 189 -17.17 5.27 1.38
C ILE A 189 -18.64 4.88 1.28
N SER A 190 -19.55 5.83 1.50
CA SER A 190 -21.01 5.61 1.48
C SER A 190 -21.50 5.02 0.16
N GLU A 191 -21.01 5.52 -0.97
CA GLU A 191 -21.35 5.03 -2.31
C GLU A 191 -20.82 3.62 -2.60
N ASN A 192 -19.79 3.18 -1.87
CA ASN A 192 -19.18 1.85 -2.04
C ASN A 192 -19.47 0.90 -0.86
N LEU A 193 -20.33 1.27 0.10
CA LEU A 193 -20.65 0.44 1.27
C LEU A 193 -21.07 -0.98 0.89
N GLY A 194 -21.90 -1.11 -0.16
CA GLY A 194 -22.37 -2.41 -0.66
C GLY A 194 -21.30 -3.31 -1.28
N LYS A 195 -20.07 -2.80 -1.48
CA LYS A 195 -18.94 -3.58 -2.01
C LYS A 195 -18.01 -4.12 -0.92
N PHE A 196 -18.08 -3.60 0.30
CA PHE A 196 -17.24 -4.07 1.39
C PHE A 196 -17.69 -5.46 1.85
N PRO A 197 -16.79 -6.30 2.37
CA PRO A 197 -17.18 -7.54 3.06
C PRO A 197 -18.23 -7.25 4.14
N ALA A 198 -19.22 -8.12 4.29
CA ALA A 198 -20.32 -7.91 5.22
C ALA A 198 -19.86 -7.63 6.67
N ASN A 199 -18.74 -8.22 7.08
CA ASN A 199 -18.14 -8.07 8.42
C ASN A 199 -17.06 -6.98 8.46
N THR A 200 -17.25 -5.85 7.77
CA THR A 200 -16.30 -4.74 7.78
C THR A 200 -16.50 -3.84 9.00
N THR A 201 -15.44 -3.64 9.78
CA THR A 201 -15.39 -2.60 10.81
C THR A 201 -14.98 -1.27 10.17
N PHE A 202 -15.78 -0.22 10.35
CA PHE A 202 -15.48 1.12 9.83
C PHE A 202 -15.01 2.04 10.95
N VAL A 203 -13.90 2.73 10.71
CA VAL A 203 -13.25 3.64 11.66
C VAL A 203 -12.98 4.97 10.96
N THR A 204 -13.40 6.07 11.60
CA THR A 204 -13.04 7.42 11.19
C THR A 204 -12.16 8.06 12.26
N ILE A 205 -10.93 8.42 11.89
CA ILE A 205 -9.99 9.16 12.74
C ILE A 205 -10.36 10.64 12.68
N ALA A 206 -10.97 11.15 13.75
CA ALA A 206 -11.30 12.56 13.88
C ALA A 206 -10.05 13.44 13.74
N GLY A 207 -10.13 14.45 12.88
CA GLY A 207 -9.04 15.37 12.56
C GLY A 207 -7.98 14.82 11.62
N GLY A 208 -7.97 13.52 11.31
CA GLY A 208 -7.02 12.91 10.39
C GLY A 208 -7.36 13.15 8.92
N ASN A 209 -6.40 12.93 8.03
CA ASN A 209 -6.55 13.10 6.57
C ASN A 209 -6.03 11.89 5.78
N HIS A 210 -5.87 12.01 4.47
CA HIS A 210 -5.38 10.93 3.60
C HIS A 210 -3.87 10.73 3.78
N TYR A 211 -3.06 11.78 3.61
CA TYR A 211 -1.62 11.59 3.45
C TYR A 211 -0.88 11.22 4.75
N ASN A 212 -1.50 11.37 5.92
CA ASN A 212 -0.87 11.02 7.20
C ASN A 212 -0.84 9.50 7.50
N PHE A 213 -1.38 8.65 6.63
CA PHE A 213 -1.13 7.20 6.71
C PHE A 213 0.31 6.82 6.35
N GLY A 214 1.08 7.70 5.69
CA GLY A 214 2.50 7.53 5.42
C GLY A 214 3.32 8.80 5.70
N ASP A 215 4.63 8.66 5.67
CA ASP A 215 5.61 9.73 5.87
C ASP A 215 6.21 10.14 4.52
N TYR A 216 5.45 10.87 3.70
CA TYR A 216 5.86 11.31 2.35
C TYR A 216 5.47 12.76 2.01
N GLY A 217 5.12 13.55 3.02
CA GLY A 217 4.71 14.95 2.85
C GLY A 217 3.22 15.14 2.57
N VAL A 218 2.87 16.32 2.03
CA VAL A 218 1.50 16.70 1.68
C VAL A 218 1.17 16.17 0.28
N GLN A 219 -0.02 15.59 0.13
CA GLN A 219 -0.52 15.09 -1.16
C GLN A 219 -1.47 16.08 -1.82
N ALA A 220 -1.30 16.31 -3.12
CA ALA A 220 -2.20 17.15 -3.89
C ALA A 220 -3.63 16.57 -3.88
N GLY A 221 -4.62 17.44 -3.64
CA GLY A 221 -6.05 17.08 -3.60
C GLY A 221 -6.57 16.60 -2.25
N ASP A 222 -5.71 16.44 -1.23
CA ASP A 222 -6.14 16.14 0.14
C ASP A 222 -6.27 17.43 0.98
N ASN A 223 -6.99 17.34 2.11
CA ASN A 223 -7.08 18.44 3.07
C ASN A 223 -6.01 18.34 4.16
N SER A 224 -5.73 19.46 4.81
CA SER A 224 -4.84 19.47 5.98
C SER A 224 -5.50 18.81 7.20
N SER A 225 -4.75 17.95 7.87
CA SER A 225 -5.12 17.33 9.16
C SER A 225 -5.07 18.36 10.31
N THR A 226 -5.95 18.21 11.30
CA THR A 226 -5.89 18.97 12.57
C THR A 226 -5.14 18.23 13.68
N ILE A 227 -4.79 16.96 13.45
CA ILE A 227 -3.89 16.18 14.31
C ILE A 227 -2.54 15.98 13.63
N THR A 228 -1.50 15.68 14.42
CA THR A 228 -0.19 15.36 13.87
C THR A 228 -0.21 14.02 13.13
N ARG A 229 0.71 13.86 12.16
CA ARG A 229 0.93 12.57 11.49
C ARG A 229 1.21 11.45 12.50
N LYS A 230 2.01 11.72 13.54
CA LYS A 230 2.31 10.74 14.58
C LYS A 230 1.05 10.27 15.29
N GLU A 231 0.17 11.19 15.69
CA GLU A 231 -1.09 10.85 16.36
C GLU A 231 -2.01 10.02 15.47
N GLN A 232 -2.14 10.38 14.18
CA GLN A 232 -2.92 9.59 13.24
C GLN A 232 -2.34 8.18 13.09
N GLN A 233 -1.03 8.05 12.89
CA GLN A 233 -0.36 6.75 12.77
C GLN A 233 -0.46 5.91 14.04
N ASP A 234 -0.35 6.51 15.24
CA ASP A 234 -0.53 5.81 16.51
C ASP A 234 -1.95 5.24 16.65
N LYS A 235 -2.96 6.03 16.28
CA LYS A 235 -4.36 5.57 16.24
C LYS A 235 -4.54 4.45 15.21
N THR A 236 -4.03 4.63 14.00
CA THR A 236 -4.07 3.61 12.93
C THR A 236 -3.47 2.29 13.42
N VAL A 237 -2.27 2.30 14.00
CA VAL A 237 -1.62 1.09 14.54
C VAL A 237 -2.49 0.46 15.63
N SER A 238 -3.07 1.25 16.53
CA SER A 238 -3.95 0.73 17.58
C SER A 238 -5.18 0.00 17.00
N TYR A 239 -5.81 0.55 15.95
CA TYR A 239 -6.94 -0.09 15.29
C TYR A 239 -6.54 -1.35 14.53
N ILE A 240 -5.36 -1.34 13.87
CA ILE A 240 -4.82 -2.51 13.20
C ILE A 240 -4.57 -3.64 14.19
N VAL A 241 -3.92 -3.35 15.32
CA VAL A 241 -3.63 -4.36 16.36
C VAL A 241 -4.93 -4.97 16.89
N GLY A 242 -5.91 -4.15 17.28
CA GLY A 242 -7.19 -4.66 17.78
C GLY A 242 -7.97 -5.48 16.75
N PHE A 243 -7.87 -5.14 15.46
CA PHE A 243 -8.47 -5.95 14.39
C PHE A 243 -7.78 -7.29 14.24
N VAL A 244 -6.44 -7.30 14.23
CA VAL A 244 -5.63 -8.52 14.06
C VAL A 244 -5.80 -9.47 15.24
N GLU A 245 -5.87 -8.97 16.48
CA GLU A 245 -6.15 -9.77 17.68
C GLU A 245 -7.54 -10.44 17.66
N GLY A 246 -8.48 -9.86 16.91
CA GLY A 246 -9.83 -10.39 16.73
C GLY A 246 -10.01 -11.39 15.58
N LEU A 247 -8.93 -11.80 14.89
CA LEU A 247 -8.96 -12.75 13.76
C LEU A 247 -8.90 -14.22 14.19
#